data_AF-A0A3R7SDI2-F1
#
_entry.id   AF-A0A3R7SDI2-F1
#
_cell.length_a   1.000
_cell.length_b   1.000
_cell.length_c   1.000
_cell.angle_alpha   90.00
_cell.angle_beta   90.00
_cell.angle_gamma   90.00
#
_symmetry.space_group_name_H-M   'P 1'
#
loop_
_entity.id
_entity.type
_entity.pdbx_description
1 polymer ?
#
loop_
_entity_poly.entity_id
_entity_poly.type
_entity_poly.pdbx_seq_one_letter_code
_entity_poly.pdbx_strand_id
1 'polypeptide(L)'
;MHRPGADPLDMNPEDFWCDFCRRPWSDKIPFVEGHRGSCICGNCLSMAWIAVETDDPELVRGEFFCVMSQESTADRAAQNRGDDPGWSSPSGPDAVISRKMIRMAAAVLSQDQENNWKKPPLPPQSSE
;
A
#
# COMPACT_ATOMS: atom_id res chain seq x y z
N MET A 1 2.56 10.22 0.44
CA MET A 1 1.94 11.42 1.04
C MET A 1 3.05 12.40 1.39
N HIS A 2 2.86 13.71 1.20
CA HIS A 2 3.85 14.68 1.67
C HIS A 2 3.67 14.94 3.18
N ARG A 3 4.78 15.22 3.88
CA ARG A 3 4.76 15.68 5.26
C ARG A 3 3.84 16.90 5.39
N PRO A 4 3.00 16.97 6.43
CA PRO A 4 2.22 18.17 6.71
C PRO A 4 3.12 19.41 6.86
N GLY A 5 2.87 20.42 6.02
CA GLY A 5 3.65 21.66 6.02
C GLY A 5 4.96 21.62 5.22
N ALA A 6 5.23 20.56 4.46
CA ALA A 6 6.35 20.55 3.51
C ALA A 6 6.19 21.64 2.45
N ASP A 7 7.29 22.29 2.08
CA ASP A 7 7.31 23.28 1.01
C ASP A 7 7.34 22.56 -0.35
N PRO A 8 6.30 22.66 -1.19
CA PRO A 8 6.29 22.00 -2.49
C PRO A 8 7.37 22.51 -3.45
N LEU A 9 7.99 23.66 -3.16
CA LEU A 9 9.10 24.22 -3.93
C LEU A 9 10.48 23.81 -3.38
N ASP A 10 10.53 23.18 -2.21
CA ASP A 10 11.76 22.74 -1.53
C ASP A 10 11.56 21.40 -0.81
N MET A 11 11.30 20.35 -1.60
CA MET A 11 11.03 19.00 -1.10
C MET A 11 12.31 18.21 -0.87
N ASN A 12 12.45 17.63 0.32
CA ASN A 12 13.51 16.68 0.65
C ASN A 12 12.97 15.24 0.74
N PRO A 13 13.83 14.20 0.64
CA PRO A 13 13.37 12.81 0.76
C PRO A 13 12.56 12.53 2.04
N GLU A 14 12.90 13.15 3.17
CA GLU A 14 12.18 13.01 4.45
C GLU A 14 10.77 13.61 4.44
N ASP A 15 10.43 14.43 3.44
CA ASP A 15 9.09 14.99 3.26
C ASP A 15 8.14 14.00 2.58
N PHE A 16 8.63 12.85 2.08
CA PHE A 16 7.79 11.80 1.52
C PHE A 16 7.47 10.76 2.58
N TRP A 17 6.24 10.74 3.05
CA TRP A 17 5.75 9.87 4.10
C TRP A 17 4.90 8.74 3.53
N CYS A 18 5.01 7.56 4.13
CA CYS A 18 4.12 6.45 3.86
C CYS A 18 2.70 6.78 4.34
N ASP A 19 1.71 6.69 3.46
CA ASP A 19 0.31 7.01 3.78
C ASP A 19 -0.26 6.14 4.92
N PHE A 20 0.30 4.94 5.11
CA PHE A 20 -0.23 3.90 5.99
C PHE A 20 0.35 3.92 7.41
N CYS A 21 1.63 4.30 7.57
CA CYS A 21 2.26 4.37 8.90
C CYS A 21 2.81 5.76 9.24
N ARG A 22 2.68 6.73 8.32
CA ARG A 22 3.16 8.12 8.45
C ARG A 22 4.65 8.24 8.77
N ARG A 23 5.44 7.18 8.53
CA ARG A 23 6.90 7.24 8.66
C ARG A 23 7.49 7.89 7.41
N PRO A 24 8.52 8.75 7.57
CA PRO A 24 9.24 9.32 6.46
C PRO A 24 9.99 8.25 5.67
N TRP A 25 10.26 8.56 4.40
CA TRP A 25 11.16 7.80 3.57
C TRP A 25 12.56 7.72 4.18
N SER A 26 13.25 6.61 3.91
CA SER A 26 14.66 6.42 4.25
C SER A 26 15.30 5.47 3.24
N ASP A 27 16.62 5.52 3.14
CA ASP A 27 17.45 4.59 2.37
C ASP A 27 17.33 3.12 2.81
N LYS A 28 16.88 2.86 4.04
CA LYS A 28 16.77 1.50 4.61
C LYS A 28 15.51 0.75 4.22
N ILE A 29 14.42 1.44 3.88
CA ILE A 29 13.11 0.84 3.63
C ILE A 29 12.64 1.34 2.26
N PRO A 30 12.48 0.46 1.26
CA PRO A 30 12.03 0.89 -0.06
C PRO A 30 10.58 1.37 -0.02
N PHE A 31 10.24 2.30 -0.90
CA PHE A 31 8.91 2.88 -1.05
C PHE A 31 8.41 2.63 -2.47
N VAL A 32 7.10 2.52 -2.62
CA VAL A 32 6.42 2.59 -3.92
C VAL A 32 5.53 3.82 -3.93
N GLU A 33 5.71 4.66 -4.94
CA GLU A 33 4.85 5.80 -5.22
C GLU A 33 3.64 5.37 -6.05
N GLY A 34 2.46 5.85 -5.67
CA GLY A 34 1.21 5.72 -6.39
C GLY A 34 0.79 7.05 -7.03
N HIS A 35 -0.49 7.17 -7.35
CA HIS A 35 -1.01 8.41 -7.94
C HIS A 35 -0.99 9.57 -6.93
N ARG A 36 -0.73 10.78 -7.45
CA ARG A 36 -0.75 12.05 -6.69
C ARG A 36 0.16 12.05 -5.45
N GLY A 37 1.34 11.44 -5.55
CA GLY A 37 2.33 11.42 -4.47
C GLY A 37 1.91 10.58 -3.26
N SER A 38 0.95 9.66 -3.41
CA SER A 38 0.68 8.62 -2.41
C SER A 38 1.85 7.63 -2.36
N CYS A 39 2.16 7.10 -1.18
CA CYS A 39 3.31 6.23 -0.98
C CYS A 39 2.97 5.08 -0.01
N ILE A 40 3.51 3.89 -0.30
CA ILE A 40 3.54 2.77 0.64
C ILE A 40 4.98 2.31 0.85
N CYS A 41 5.39 2.17 2.12
CA CYS A 41 6.71 1.63 2.45
C CYS A 41 6.71 0.10 2.46
N GLY A 42 7.88 -0.51 2.27
CA GLY A 42 8.05 -1.97 2.22
C GLY A 42 7.50 -2.70 3.44
N ASN A 43 7.55 -2.09 4.63
CA ASN A 43 6.99 -2.71 5.85
C ASN A 43 5.46 -2.79 5.80
N CYS A 44 4.78 -1.70 5.43
CA CYS A 44 3.33 -1.69 5.25
C CYS A 44 2.90 -2.59 4.10
N LEU A 45 3.67 -2.60 3.00
CA LEU A 45 3.41 -3.48 1.88
C LEU A 45 3.54 -4.95 2.26
N SER A 46 4.50 -5.32 3.11
CA SER A 46 4.63 -6.70 3.61
C SER A 46 3.40 -7.15 4.40
N MET A 47 2.88 -6.30 5.29
CA MET A 47 1.66 -6.61 6.05
C MET A 47 0.44 -6.71 5.13
N ALA A 48 0.27 -5.74 4.23
CA ALA A 48 -0.83 -5.72 3.27
C ALA A 48 -0.79 -6.94 2.33
N TRP A 49 0.40 -7.34 1.88
CA TRP A 49 0.62 -8.53 1.07
C TRP A 49 0.15 -9.78 1.79
N ILE A 50 0.59 -10.00 3.04
CA ILE A 50 0.17 -11.17 3.81
C ILE A 50 -1.35 -11.16 3.96
N ALA A 51 -1.94 -10.06 4.44
CA ALA A 51 -3.38 -9.96 4.68
C ALA A 51 -4.20 -10.26 3.41
N VAL A 52 -3.78 -9.75 2.24
CA VAL A 52 -4.46 -10.00 0.98
C VAL A 52 -4.31 -11.43 0.48
N GLU A 53 -3.12 -12.02 0.60
CA GLU A 53 -2.88 -13.36 0.08
C GLU A 53 -3.40 -14.47 1.03
N THR A 54 -3.69 -14.14 2.29
CA THR A 54 -4.37 -15.02 3.24
C THR A 54 -5.87 -14.74 3.36
N ASP A 55 -6.42 -13.82 2.57
CA ASP A 55 -7.81 -13.34 2.65
C ASP A 55 -8.25 -12.99 4.08
N ASP A 56 -7.43 -12.18 4.76
CA ASP A 56 -7.64 -11.79 6.15
C ASP A 56 -9.06 -11.23 6.37
N PRO A 57 -9.78 -11.68 7.42
CA PRO A 57 -11.14 -11.21 7.71
C PRO A 57 -11.22 -9.70 8.01
N GLU A 58 -10.12 -9.05 8.40
CA GLU A 58 -10.05 -7.60 8.64
C GLU A 58 -9.86 -6.78 7.36
N LEU A 59 -9.75 -7.42 6.19
CA LEU A 59 -9.75 -6.69 4.92
C LEU A 59 -10.99 -5.81 4.77
N VAL A 60 -10.78 -4.60 4.30
CA VAL A 60 -11.84 -3.63 4.02
C VAL A 60 -12.62 -4.10 2.79
N ARG A 61 -13.91 -4.39 2.96
CA ARG A 61 -14.83 -4.79 1.88
C ARG A 61 -15.93 -3.75 1.71
N GLY A 62 -16.46 -3.63 0.50
CA GLY A 62 -17.48 -2.63 0.19
C GLY A 62 -16.88 -1.25 -0.12
N GLU A 63 -17.42 -0.20 0.51
CA GLU A 63 -17.05 1.17 0.16
C GLU A 63 -15.69 1.60 0.73
N PHE A 64 -14.75 1.93 -0.16
CA PHE A 64 -13.50 2.59 0.22
C PHE A 64 -12.86 3.31 -0.97
N PHE A 65 -12.07 4.34 -0.68
CA PHE A 65 -11.21 5.01 -1.64
C PHE A 65 -9.79 4.44 -1.59
N CYS A 66 -9.26 3.98 -2.73
CA CYS A 66 -7.90 3.46 -2.79
C CYS A 66 -6.92 4.64 -2.97
N VAL A 67 -6.15 4.98 -1.93
CA VAL A 67 -5.26 6.16 -1.98
C VAL A 67 -4.16 6.03 -3.03
N MET A 68 -3.69 4.80 -3.30
CA MET A 68 -2.61 4.52 -4.25
C MET A 68 -3.03 4.63 -5.72
N SER A 69 -4.28 4.29 -6.05
CA SER A 69 -4.80 4.41 -7.43
C SER A 69 -5.72 5.62 -7.64
N GLN A 70 -6.16 6.26 -6.55
CA GLN A 70 -7.17 7.32 -6.54
C GLN A 70 -8.53 6.86 -7.08
N GLU A 71 -8.85 5.59 -6.91
CA GLU A 71 -10.10 4.98 -7.40
C GLU A 71 -11.11 4.82 -6.25
N SER A 72 -12.33 5.31 -6.47
CA SER A 72 -13.49 4.99 -5.66
C SER A 72 -13.99 3.56 -5.91
N THR A 73 -14.95 3.10 -5.11
CA THR A 73 -15.65 1.83 -5.36
C THR A 73 -16.33 1.82 -6.73
N ALA A 74 -16.92 2.93 -7.16
CA ALA A 74 -17.57 3.05 -8.46
C ALA A 74 -16.57 2.91 -9.61
N ASP A 75 -15.39 3.55 -9.49
CA ASP A 75 -14.32 3.45 -10.49
C ASP A 75 -13.79 2.01 -10.62
N ARG A 76 -13.63 1.31 -9.48
CA ARG A 76 -13.24 -0.11 -9.47
C ARG A 76 -14.34 -0.98 -10.05
N ALA A 77 -15.61 -0.72 -9.73
CA ALA A 77 -16.76 -1.46 -10.27
C ALA A 77 -16.87 -1.32 -11.79
N ALA A 78 -16.63 -0.13 -12.34
CA ALA A 78 -16.59 0.11 -13.79
C ALA A 78 -15.48 -0.71 -14.51
N GLN A 79 -14.48 -1.18 -13.77
CA GLN A 79 -13.40 -2.06 -14.24
C GLN A 79 -13.62 -3.54 -13.88
N ASN A 80 -14.82 -3.94 -13.45
CA ASN A 80 -15.14 -5.28 -12.94
C ASN A 80 -14.30 -5.69 -11.71
N ARG A 81 -14.01 -4.74 -10.82
CA ARG A 81 -13.26 -4.93 -9.56
C ARG A 81 -14.00 -4.35 -8.35
N GLY A 82 -15.33 -4.28 -8.40
CA GLY A 82 -16.15 -3.66 -7.33
C GLY A 82 -16.07 -4.41 -5.99
N ASP A 83 -15.73 -5.70 -6.04
CA ASP A 83 -15.55 -6.61 -4.91
C ASP A 83 -14.09 -6.75 -4.46
N ASP A 84 -13.15 -6.04 -5.10
CA ASP A 84 -11.73 -6.07 -4.78
C ASP A 84 -11.51 -5.54 -3.36
N PRO A 85 -11.02 -6.36 -2.41
CA PRO A 85 -10.83 -5.92 -1.04
C PRO A 85 -9.70 -4.89 -0.95
N GLY A 86 -9.74 -4.11 0.12
CA GLY A 86 -8.69 -3.18 0.51
C GLY A 86 -8.02 -3.60 1.82
N TRP A 87 -6.81 -3.10 2.04
CA TRP A 87 -6.13 -3.18 3.31
C TRP A 87 -5.93 -1.77 3.87
N SER A 88 -6.17 -1.60 5.17
CA SER A 88 -5.81 -0.41 5.93
C SER A 88 -4.80 -0.78 7.00
N SER A 89 -3.92 0.17 7.34
CA SER A 89 -2.93 -0.04 8.38
C SER A 89 -3.54 0.21 9.76
N PRO A 90 -3.28 -0.64 10.76
CA PRO A 90 -3.67 -0.36 12.15
C PRO A 90 -3.10 0.96 12.69
N SER A 91 -1.96 1.43 12.15
CA SER A 91 -1.34 2.71 12.54
C SER A 91 -1.87 3.93 11.78
N GLY A 92 -2.69 3.73 10.76
CA GLY A 92 -3.21 4.77 9.88
C GLY A 92 -4.46 4.29 9.15
N PRO A 93 -5.60 4.15 9.86
CA PRO A 93 -6.81 3.52 9.31
C PRO A 93 -7.48 4.36 8.21
N ASP A 94 -7.12 5.64 8.10
CA ASP A 94 -7.67 6.59 7.11
C ASP A 94 -7.21 6.28 5.67
N ALA A 95 -6.13 5.51 5.50
CA ALA A 95 -5.59 5.14 4.20
C ALA A 95 -5.90 3.68 3.86
N VAL A 96 -6.53 3.45 2.71
CA VAL A 96 -6.84 2.11 2.19
C VAL A 96 -6.14 1.89 0.84
N ILE A 97 -5.54 0.72 0.65
CA ILE A 97 -4.95 0.29 -0.63
C ILE A 97 -5.68 -0.96 -1.13
N SER A 98 -6.11 -0.97 -2.39
CA SER A 98 -6.77 -2.13 -3.00
C SER A 98 -5.79 -3.29 -3.21
N ARG A 99 -6.30 -4.53 -3.21
CA ARG A 99 -5.53 -5.75 -3.53
C ARG A 99 -4.78 -5.63 -4.84
N LYS A 100 -5.38 -5.06 -5.90
CA LYS A 100 -4.67 -4.80 -7.16
C LYS A 100 -3.40 -3.99 -6.93
N MET A 101 -3.50 -2.87 -6.20
CA MET A 101 -2.35 -1.98 -5.97
C MET A 101 -1.31 -2.61 -5.05
N ILE A 102 -1.72 -3.41 -4.06
CA ILE A 102 -0.80 -4.21 -3.23
C ILE A 102 0.03 -5.15 -4.11
N ARG A 103 -0.61 -5.92 -4.99
CA ARG A 103 0.08 -6.86 -5.89
C ARG A 103 1.01 -6.15 -6.87
N MET A 104 0.59 -5.01 -7.41
CA MET A 104 1.43 -4.20 -8.29
C MET A 104 2.66 -3.64 -7.56
N ALA A 105 2.48 -3.05 -6.37
CA ALA A 105 3.58 -2.55 -5.57
C ALA A 105 4.54 -3.68 -5.15
N ALA A 106 4.02 -4.85 -4.80
CA ALA A 106 4.82 -6.03 -4.48
C ALA A 106 5.61 -6.53 -5.70
N ALA A 107 5.05 -6.44 -6.91
CA ALA A 107 5.79 -6.74 -8.13
C ALA A 107 6.97 -5.78 -8.31
N VAL A 108 6.72 -4.47 -8.24
CA VAL A 108 7.75 -3.41 -8.34
C VAL A 108 8.91 -3.68 -7.39
N LEU A 109 8.65 -3.79 -6.08
CA LEU A 109 9.73 -3.97 -5.12
C LEU A 109 10.45 -5.31 -5.28
N SER A 110 9.74 -6.39 -5.58
CA SER A 110 10.38 -7.72 -5.68
C SER A 110 11.29 -7.89 -6.90
N GLN A 111 11.06 -7.10 -7.96
CA GLN A 111 11.81 -7.18 -9.22
C GLN A 111 13.02 -6.25 -9.24
N ASP A 112 13.01 -5.21 -8.41
CA ASP A 112 14.13 -4.29 -8.27
C ASP A 112 15.28 -4.96 -7.49
N GLN A 113 16.45 -4.96 -8.13
CA GLN A 113 17.68 -5.59 -7.63
C GLN A 113 18.48 -4.68 -6.71
N GLU A 114 18.17 -3.38 -6.69
CA GLU A 114 18.85 -2.38 -5.86
C GLU A 114 18.25 -2.29 -4.46
N ASN A 115 17.09 -2.93 -4.22
CA ASN A 115 16.48 -3.03 -2.91
C ASN A 115 16.50 -4.47 -2.36
N ASN A 116 16.38 -4.58 -1.02
CA ASN A 116 16.40 -5.85 -0.30
C ASN A 116 15.00 -6.39 0.04
N TRP A 117 13.93 -5.77 -0.44
CA TRP A 117 12.58 -6.24 -0.18
C TRP A 117 12.27 -7.48 -1.01
N LYS A 118 11.69 -8.48 -0.36
CA LYS A 118 11.16 -9.69 -0.98
C LYS A 118 9.75 -9.90 -0.48
N LYS A 119 8.91 -10.49 -1.33
CA LYS A 119 7.54 -10.88 -0.93
C LYS A 119 7.64 -11.75 0.33
N PRO A 120 6.96 -11.38 1.44
CA PRO A 120 6.99 -12.19 2.64
C PRO A 120 6.46 -13.61 2.37
N PRO A 121 7.02 -14.63 3.03
CA PRO A 121 6.44 -15.96 3.00
C PRO A 121 5.03 -15.91 3.60
N LEU A 122 4.11 -16.65 2.99
CA LEU A 122 2.75 -16.79 3.51
C LEU A 122 2.77 -17.80 4.67
N PRO A 123 1.95 -17.59 5.72
CA PRO A 123 1.78 -18.60 6.75
C PRO A 123 1.24 -19.90 6.12
N PRO A 124 1.62 -21.08 6.64
CA PRO A 124 1.09 -22.35 6.14
C PRO A 124 -0.44 -22.33 6.27
N GLN A 125 -1.14 -22.60 5.17
CA GLN A 125 -2.59 -22.75 5.19
C GLN A 125 -2.91 -24.02 5.97
N SER A 126 -3.62 -23.89 7.10
CA SER A 126 -4.16 -25.03 7.82
C SER A 126 -5.20 -25.70 6.92
N SER A 127 -4.87 -26.86 6.38
CA SER A 127 -5.84 -27.74 5.73
C SER A 127 -6.76 -28.33 6.79
N GLU A 128 -8.01 -27.85 6.84
CA GLU A 128 -9.12 -28.58 7.49
C GLU A 128 -9.56 -29.78 6.65
#